data_AF-A0A949YVB7-F1
#
_entry.id   AF-A0A949YVB7-F1
#
_cell.length_a   1.000
_cell.length_b   1.000
_cell.length_c   1.000
_cell.angle_alpha   90.00
_cell.angle_beta   90.00
_cell.angle_gamma   90.00
#
_symmetry.space_group_name_H-M   'P 1'
#
loop_
_entity.id
_entity.type
_entity.pdbx_description
1 polymer ?
#
loop_
_entity_poly.entity_id
_entity_poly.type
_entity_poly.pdbx_seq_one_letter_code
_entity_poly.pdbx_strand_id
1 'polypeptide(L)'
;MIRTKVVDEWELAGCPESGKRPGEGQPIGTMRGRGIEVPLVKYTVAAPTEYIEGDLESLPFYAGESVSLVREILPAREIEKKIAEEACGAISDRLIPLTK
;
A
#
# COMPACT_ATOMS: atom_id res chain seq x y z
N MET A 1 3.53 8.11 0.51
CA MET A 1 2.74 7.13 1.29
C MET A 1 1.28 7.48 1.09
N ILE A 2 0.41 6.50 0.81
CA ILE A 2 -1.02 6.76 0.75
C ILE A 2 -1.47 7.24 2.14
N ARG A 3 -2.07 8.43 2.20
CA ARG A 3 -2.67 8.94 3.44
C ARG A 3 -3.95 8.15 3.73
N THR A 4 -4.03 7.59 4.93
CA THR A 4 -5.22 6.91 5.44
C THR A 4 -5.85 7.75 6.54
N LYS A 5 -7.13 7.49 6.81
CA LYS A 5 -7.88 8.16 7.89
C LYS A 5 -7.19 8.05 9.25
N VAL A 6 -6.46 6.96 9.50
CA VAL A 6 -5.69 6.76 10.74
C VAL A 6 -4.59 7.79 10.92
N VAL A 7 -3.95 8.22 9.83
CA VAL A 7 -2.93 9.28 9.86
C VAL A 7 -3.59 10.61 10.20
N ASP A 8 -4.71 10.93 9.54
CA ASP A 8 -5.44 12.18 9.78
C ASP A 8 -5.93 12.27 11.24
N GLU A 9 -6.50 11.19 11.77
CA GLU A 9 -6.96 11.11 13.17
C GLU A 9 -5.80 11.25 14.17
N TRP A 10 -4.62 10.67 13.86
CA TRP A 10 -3.43 10.78 14.70
C TRP A 10 -2.85 12.20 14.70
N GLU A 11 -2.79 12.85 13.54
CA GLU A 11 -2.35 14.24 13.41
C GLU A 11 -3.31 15.20 14.14
N LEU A 12 -4.63 15.00 13.98
CA LEU A 12 -5.66 15.78 14.68
C LEU A 12 -5.59 15.62 16.21
N ALA A 13 -5.14 14.47 16.70
CA ALA A 13 -4.92 14.21 18.12
C ALA A 13 -3.59 14.77 18.66
N GLY A 14 -2.79 15.49 17.83
CA GLY A 14 -1.53 16.09 18.24
C GLY A 14 -0.34 15.12 18.20
N CYS A 15 -0.39 14.12 17.32
CA CYS A 15 0.70 13.17 17.10
C CYS A 15 1.18 12.42 18.37
N PRO A 16 0.28 11.84 19.20
CA PRO A 16 0.67 11.18 20.44
C PRO A 16 1.57 9.96 20.22
N GLU A 17 2.42 9.67 21.21
CA GLU A 17 3.27 8.48 21.25
C GLU A 17 2.45 7.17 21.31
N SER A 18 3.10 6.05 20.99
CA SER A 18 2.51 4.71 21.15
C SER A 18 1.97 4.48 22.57
N GLY A 19 0.86 3.76 22.68
CA GLY A 19 0.09 3.57 23.91
C GLY A 19 -0.89 4.72 24.21
N LYS A 20 -0.82 5.83 23.47
CA LYS A 20 -1.73 6.99 23.61
C LYS A 20 -2.40 7.37 22.29
N ARG A 21 -2.23 6.58 21.24
CA ARG A 21 -2.78 6.92 19.92
C ARG A 21 -4.29 6.68 19.88
N PRO A 22 -5.05 7.47 19.09
CA PRO A 22 -6.50 7.34 19.02
C PRO A 22 -6.97 5.95 18.57
N GLY A 23 -7.62 5.22 19.49
CA GLY A 23 -8.16 3.88 19.21
C GLY A 23 -7.08 2.78 19.09
N GLU A 24 -5.87 3.01 19.61
CA GLU A 24 -4.83 1.97 19.62
C GLU A 24 -5.31 0.69 20.33
N GLY A 25 -5.09 -0.45 19.68
CA GLY A 25 -5.58 -1.74 20.19
C GLY A 25 -7.08 -2.00 19.96
N GLN A 26 -7.83 -1.04 19.41
CA GLN A 26 -9.24 -1.26 19.06
C GLN A 26 -9.35 -2.33 17.96
N PRO A 27 -10.25 -3.32 18.10
CA PRO A 27 -10.49 -4.29 17.03
C PRO A 27 -10.98 -3.61 15.76
N ILE A 28 -10.36 -3.95 14.62
CA ILE A 28 -10.72 -3.42 13.30
C ILE A 28 -11.06 -4.51 12.31
N GLY A 29 -10.77 -5.77 12.60
CA GLY A 29 -11.07 -6.85 11.68
C GLY A 29 -10.45 -8.17 12.11
N THR A 30 -10.44 -9.11 11.17
CA THR A 30 -9.96 -10.46 11.40
C THR A 30 -9.27 -10.97 10.14
N MET A 31 -8.13 -11.62 10.31
CA MET A 31 -7.46 -12.38 9.26
C MET A 31 -7.83 -13.86 9.36
N ARG A 32 -8.33 -14.47 8.28
CA ARG A 32 -8.67 -15.89 8.18
C ARG A 32 -7.90 -16.56 7.06
N GLY A 33 -7.00 -17.47 7.42
CA GLY A 33 -6.21 -18.21 6.44
C GLY A 33 -5.54 -19.44 7.05
N ARG A 34 -5.40 -20.51 6.26
CA ARG A 34 -4.73 -21.76 6.68
C ARG A 34 -5.32 -22.38 7.97
N GLY A 35 -6.64 -22.22 8.19
CA GLY A 35 -7.32 -22.73 9.38
C GLY A 35 -7.06 -21.95 10.67
N ILE A 36 -6.40 -20.78 10.58
CA ILE A 36 -6.13 -19.90 11.71
C ILE A 36 -6.95 -18.63 11.55
N GLU A 37 -7.55 -18.19 12.66
CA GLU A 37 -8.23 -16.91 12.79
C GLU A 37 -7.44 -15.99 13.73
N VAL A 38 -7.05 -14.81 13.25
CA VAL A 38 -6.28 -13.83 14.03
C VAL A 38 -7.03 -12.50 14.07
N PRO A 39 -7.42 -11.99 15.26
CA PRO A 39 -8.01 -10.67 15.37
C PRO A 39 -6.98 -9.58 15.04
N LEU A 40 -7.41 -8.56 14.31
CA LEU A 40 -6.61 -7.40 13.95
C LEU A 40 -7.10 -6.17 14.73
N VAL A 41 -6.13 -5.35 15.14
CA VAL A 41 -6.36 -4.12 15.90
C VAL A 41 -5.79 -2.92 15.17
N LYS A 42 -6.35 -1.74 15.43
CA LYS A 42 -5.86 -0.47 14.89
C LYS A 42 -4.41 -0.23 15.32
N TYR A 43 -3.60 0.33 14.40
CA TYR A 43 -2.13 0.41 14.49
C TYR A 43 -1.40 -0.94 14.41
N THR A 44 -2.05 -1.99 13.92
CA THR A 44 -1.35 -3.21 13.45
C THR A 44 -0.42 -2.90 12.29
N VAL A 45 0.58 -3.76 12.08
CA VAL A 45 1.49 -3.74 10.92
C VAL A 45 1.02 -4.67 9.79
N ALA A 46 -0.12 -5.33 9.95
CA ALA A 46 -0.68 -6.22 8.94
C ALA A 46 -1.23 -5.41 7.77
N ALA A 47 -0.65 -5.57 6.58
CA ALA A 47 -1.17 -4.97 5.36
C ALA A 47 -2.47 -5.66 4.90
N PRO A 48 -3.36 -4.97 4.17
CA PRO A 48 -4.54 -5.58 3.55
C PRO A 48 -4.17 -6.77 2.66
N THR A 49 -4.91 -7.87 2.81
CA THR A 49 -4.82 -9.07 1.95
C THR A 49 -6.22 -9.62 1.71
N GLU A 50 -6.36 -10.54 0.76
CA GLU A 50 -7.62 -11.25 0.49
C GLU A 50 -8.16 -12.06 1.67
N TYR A 51 -7.31 -12.32 2.68
CA TYR A 51 -7.66 -13.09 3.87
C TYR A 51 -8.18 -12.22 5.01
N ILE A 52 -8.25 -10.90 4.83
CA ILE A 52 -8.64 -9.96 5.89
C ILE A 52 -10.03 -9.39 5.62
N GLU A 53 -10.88 -9.42 6.64
CA GLU A 53 -12.19 -8.79 6.66
C GLU A 53 -12.28 -7.75 7.78
N GLY A 54 -13.09 -6.70 7.59
CA GLY A 54 -13.31 -5.62 8.56
C GLY A 54 -13.02 -4.24 7.96
N ASP A 55 -12.53 -3.33 8.81
CA ASP A 55 -12.11 -1.98 8.44
C ASP A 55 -10.71 -1.99 7.81
N LEU A 56 -10.68 -2.18 6.48
CA LEU A 56 -9.44 -2.18 5.69
C LEU A 56 -8.79 -0.79 5.60
N GLU A 57 -9.56 0.29 5.73
CA GLU A 57 -9.04 1.67 5.66
C GLU A 57 -8.18 2.02 6.88
N SER A 58 -8.39 1.29 7.99
CA SER A 58 -7.58 1.38 9.20
C SER A 58 -6.26 0.59 9.15
N LEU A 59 -5.99 -0.15 8.07
CA LEU A 59 -4.76 -0.92 7.90
C LEU A 59 -3.65 -0.09 7.21
N PRO A 60 -2.37 -0.44 7.42
CA PRO A 60 -1.27 0.20 6.71
C PRO A 60 -1.22 -0.22 5.23
N PHE A 61 -1.34 0.76 4.33
CA PHE A 61 -1.09 0.59 2.90
C PHE A 61 0.38 0.91 2.58
N TYR A 62 1.23 -0.11 2.56
CA TYR A 62 2.64 0.01 2.21
C TYR A 62 2.85 0.24 0.70
N ALA A 63 2.49 1.43 0.24
CA ALA A 63 2.66 1.87 -1.14
C ALA A 63 3.33 3.25 -1.20
N GLY A 64 4.36 3.34 -2.05
CA GLY A 64 5.02 4.59 -2.42
C GLY A 64 4.21 5.40 -3.42
N GLU A 65 4.71 6.59 -3.79
CA GLU A 65 4.03 7.47 -4.74
C GLU A 65 3.88 6.86 -6.13
N SER A 66 4.79 5.96 -6.52
CA SER A 66 4.73 5.25 -7.81
C SER A 66 3.42 4.50 -8.06
N VAL A 67 2.68 4.15 -7.00
CA VAL A 67 1.36 3.50 -7.12
C VAL A 67 0.35 4.36 -7.88
N SER A 68 0.50 5.69 -7.91
CA SER A 68 -0.39 6.57 -8.67
C SER A 68 -0.28 6.39 -10.19
N LEU A 69 0.79 5.74 -10.66
CA LEU A 69 1.01 5.40 -12.07
C LEU A 69 0.41 4.04 -12.43
N VAL A 70 0.02 3.22 -11.45
CA VAL A 70 -0.61 1.91 -11.69
C VAL A 70 -2.08 2.10 -12.04
N ARG A 71 -2.47 1.70 -13.25
CA ARG A 71 -3.84 1.87 -13.79
C ARG A 71 -4.57 0.57 -14.07
N GLU A 72 -3.87 -0.55 -13.99
CA GLU A 72 -4.37 -1.87 -14.37
C GLU A 72 -3.73 -2.94 -13.49
N ILE A 73 -4.43 -4.06 -13.33
CA ILE A 73 -3.92 -5.25 -12.64
C ILE A 73 -3.49 -6.24 -13.73
N LEU A 74 -2.21 -6.60 -13.73
CA LEU A 74 -1.61 -7.49 -14.72
C LEU A 74 -0.86 -8.64 -14.05
N PRO A 75 -0.71 -9.79 -14.73
CA PRO A 75 0.24 -10.81 -14.33
C PRO A 75 1.67 -10.24 -14.29
N ALA A 76 2.48 -10.69 -13.34
CA ALA A 76 3.85 -10.20 -13.14
C ALA A 76 4.69 -10.20 -14.44
N ARG A 77 4.59 -11.27 -15.24
CA ARG A 77 5.29 -11.40 -16.52
C ARG A 77 4.95 -10.27 -17.51
N GLU A 78 3.69 -9.88 -17.57
CA GLU A 78 3.27 -8.81 -18.48
C GLU A 78 3.74 -7.44 -17.98
N ILE A 79 3.79 -7.24 -16.65
CA ILE A 79 4.36 -6.01 -16.07
C ILE A 79 5.83 -5.86 -16.46
N GLU A 80 6.63 -6.90 -16.23
CA GLU A 80 8.07 -6.89 -16.57
C GLU A 80 8.30 -6.64 -18.06
N LYS A 81 7.53 -7.33 -18.91
CA LYS A 81 7.60 -7.17 -20.37
C LYS A 81 7.29 -5.73 -20.79
N LYS A 82 6.19 -5.13 -20.30
CA LYS A 82 5.80 -3.76 -20.63
C LYS A 82 6.86 -2.75 -20.17
N ILE A 83 7.38 -2.90 -18.95
CA ILE A 83 8.44 -2.02 -18.43
C ILE A 83 9.68 -2.07 -19.33
N ALA A 84 10.12 -3.27 -19.75
CA ALA A 84 11.29 -3.42 -20.61
C ALA A 84 11.06 -2.82 -22.01
N GLU A 85 9.89 -3.07 -22.62
CA GLU A 85 9.53 -2.52 -23.92
C GLU A 85 9.46 -0.99 -23.90
N GLU A 86 8.80 -0.41 -22.89
CA GLU A 86 8.71 1.05 -22.73
C GLU A 86 10.08 1.69 -22.47
N ALA A 87 10.93 1.06 -21.67
CA ALA A 87 12.30 1.54 -21.43
C ALA A 87 13.14 1.52 -22.71
N CYS A 88 13.11 0.44 -23.49
CA CYS A 88 13.80 0.32 -24.77
C CYS A 88 13.33 1.40 -25.77
N GLY A 89 12.02 1.65 -25.84
CA GLY A 89 11.46 2.73 -26.66
C GLY A 89 11.93 4.10 -26.19
N ALA A 90 11.88 4.39 -24.89
CA ALA A 90 12.34 5.66 -24.34
C ALA A 90 13.83 5.92 -24.63
N ILE A 91 14.68 4.90 -24.49
CA ILE A 91 16.11 5.00 -24.82
C ILE A 91 16.31 5.26 -26.30
N SER A 92 15.71 4.43 -27.16
CA SER A 92 15.95 4.47 -28.61
C SER A 92 15.38 5.72 -29.26
N ASP A 93 14.16 6.10 -28.89
CA ASP A 93 13.40 7.14 -29.58
C ASP A 93 13.66 8.53 -29.00
N ARG A 94 14.06 8.63 -27.71
CA ARG A 94 14.21 9.92 -27.02
C ARG A 94 15.62 10.19 -26.56
N LEU A 95 16.30 9.23 -25.93
CA LEU A 95 17.60 9.50 -25.32
C LEU A 95 18.76 9.46 -26.32
N ILE A 96 18.80 8.47 -27.21
CA ILE A 96 19.85 8.37 -28.24
C ILE A 96 19.90 9.62 -29.13
N PRO A 97 18.78 10.17 -29.65
CA PRO A 97 18.83 11.38 -30.47
C PRO A 97 19.43 12.61 -29.78
N LEU A 98 19.35 12.70 -28.44
CA LEU A 98 19.88 13.82 -27.65
C LEU A 98 21.40 13.75 -27.43
N THR A 99 22.04 12.65 -27.81
CA THR A 99 23.49 12.46 -27.69
C THR A 99 24.28 12.83 -28.96
N LYS A 100 23.60 13.35 -29.98
CA LYS A 100 24.19 13.88 -31.22
C LYS A 100 24.22 15.41 -31.18
#